data_AF-A0A3M1CEF2-F1
#
_entry.id   AF-A0A3M1CEF2-F1
#
_cell.length_a   1.000
_cell.length_b   1.000
_cell.length_c   1.000
_cell.angle_alpha   90.00
_cell.angle_beta   90.00
_cell.angle_gamma   90.00
#
_symmetry.space_group_name_H-M   'P 1'
#
loop_
_entity.id
_entity.type
_entity.pdbx_description
1 polymer ?
#
loop_
_entity_poly.entity_id
_entity_poly.type
_entity_poly.pdbx_seq_one_letter_code
_entity_poly.pdbx_strand_id
1 'polypeptide(L)'
;SAGFEQKVTVTLPQGQWVQVIGDRVQFASIDEKPNGFDCHVTVDDGDDTFTAILSNEFPRNAEGVMRKPHVKNYLAYDLYLSPLSLQRPETNNPGVLSLNKGESKSVGGYTFTFHDFEMHNHGETTDSLQAIALVTVTGKNYSEDLRPSLLVHGDMVRPISTTFDSGRGTVYISGVRPEDGGVILTVEGDFLPPVDIQTASLVVEVSRKPLILLFWLGTALAFLGGFFSMFQFRRRRRGAGLETVAVTEEPRVHVTS
;
A
#
# COMPACT_ATOMS: atom_id res chain seq x y z
N SER A 1 -11.04 32.56 -8.79
CA SER A 1 -10.64 31.15 -8.91
C SER A 1 -9.13 31.08 -8.67
N ALA A 2 -8.71 30.67 -7.47
CA ALA A 2 -7.32 30.75 -7.04
C ALA A 2 -6.54 29.54 -7.59
N GLY A 3 -6.10 29.65 -8.85
CA GLY A 3 -5.38 28.60 -9.55
C GLY A 3 -3.89 28.69 -9.27
N PHE A 4 -3.34 27.76 -8.49
CA PHE A 4 -1.90 27.54 -8.40
C PHE A 4 -1.58 26.08 -8.05
N GLU A 5 -2.36 25.41 -7.20
CA GLU A 5 -2.17 23.98 -6.91
C GLU A 5 -2.87 23.09 -7.95
N GLN A 6 -2.16 22.08 -8.46
CA GLN A 6 -2.72 21.02 -9.30
C GLN A 6 -2.71 19.72 -8.51
N LYS A 7 -3.83 19.00 -8.51
CA LYS A 7 -4.00 17.79 -7.72
C LYS A 7 -4.86 16.78 -8.48
N VAL A 8 -4.37 15.55 -8.63
CA VAL A 8 -5.06 14.46 -9.35
C VAL A 8 -4.85 13.14 -8.61
N THR A 9 -5.93 12.37 -8.48
CA THR A 9 -5.86 10.97 -8.05
C THR A 9 -5.83 10.08 -9.29
N VAL A 10 -4.89 9.14 -9.31
CA VAL A 10 -4.65 8.23 -10.44
C VAL A 10 -4.45 6.81 -9.94
N THR A 11 -4.93 5.84 -10.72
CA THR A 11 -4.60 4.42 -10.51
C THR A 11 -3.45 4.05 -11.43
N LEU A 12 -2.39 3.48 -10.84
CA LEU A 12 -1.18 3.05 -11.53
C LEU A 12 -1.13 1.52 -11.56
N PRO A 13 -1.39 0.87 -12.70
CA PRO A 13 -1.13 -0.55 -12.86
C PRO A 13 0.37 -0.82 -12.77
N GLN A 14 0.77 -1.90 -12.10
CA GLN A 14 2.17 -2.25 -11.94
C GLN A 14 2.83 -2.50 -13.31
N GLY A 15 3.99 -1.90 -13.52
CA GLY A 15 4.75 -2.01 -14.76
C GLY A 15 4.22 -1.15 -15.92
N GLN A 16 3.14 -0.37 -15.76
CA GLN A 16 2.61 0.49 -16.82
C GLN A 16 2.86 1.98 -16.56
N TRP A 17 3.26 2.70 -17.60
CA TRP A 17 3.43 4.15 -17.56
C TRP A 17 2.08 4.86 -17.74
N VAL A 18 1.79 5.83 -16.88
CA VAL A 18 0.58 6.66 -16.90
C VAL A 18 0.99 8.13 -16.93
N GLN A 19 0.35 8.92 -17.80
CA GLN A 19 0.58 10.36 -17.90
C GLN A 19 -0.24 11.12 -16.86
N VAL A 20 0.42 11.94 -16.03
CA VAL A 20 -0.20 12.63 -14.88
C VAL A 20 0.44 14.02 -14.71
N ILE A 21 -0.35 15.08 -14.87
CA ILE A 21 0.08 16.48 -14.65
C ILE A 21 1.37 16.83 -15.45
N GLY A 22 1.53 16.25 -16.64
CA GLY A 22 2.69 16.49 -17.52
C GLY A 22 3.91 15.60 -17.25
N ASP A 23 3.85 14.73 -16.24
CA ASP A 23 4.88 13.72 -15.95
C ASP A 23 4.41 12.32 -16.37
N ARG A 24 5.36 11.41 -16.58
CA ARG A 24 5.10 9.97 -16.70
C ARG A 24 5.37 9.29 -15.37
N VAL A 25 4.39 8.54 -14.89
CA VAL A 25 4.46 7.86 -13.60
C VAL A 25 4.18 6.36 -13.78
N GLN A 26 4.99 5.52 -13.18
CA GLN A 26 4.87 4.06 -13.24
C GLN A 26 5.00 3.47 -11.84
N PHE A 27 4.08 2.57 -11.49
CA PHE A 27 4.23 1.75 -10.30
C PHE A 27 5.18 0.58 -10.59
N ALA A 28 6.37 0.59 -9.99
CA ALA A 28 7.45 -0.34 -10.31
C ALA A 28 7.38 -1.64 -9.48
N SER A 29 7.48 -1.52 -8.15
CA SER A 29 7.58 -2.68 -7.26
C SER A 29 6.99 -2.41 -5.87
N ILE A 30 6.83 -3.50 -5.12
CA ILE A 30 6.45 -3.50 -3.70
C ILE A 30 7.56 -4.21 -2.94
N ASP A 31 8.11 -3.54 -1.93
CA ASP A 31 9.09 -4.12 -1.02
C ASP A 31 8.44 -4.32 0.36
N GLU A 32 8.22 -5.57 0.74
CA GLU A 32 7.60 -5.92 2.03
C GLU A 32 8.60 -5.71 3.19
N LYS A 33 8.11 -5.20 4.32
CA LYS A 33 8.91 -4.95 5.54
C LYS A 33 8.22 -5.56 6.77
N PRO A 34 8.94 -5.87 7.85
CA PRO A 34 8.34 -6.43 9.07
C PRO A 34 7.21 -5.59 9.67
N ASN A 35 7.20 -4.28 9.42
CA ASN A 35 6.24 -3.32 9.96
C ASN A 35 5.50 -2.54 8.86
N GLY A 36 5.40 -3.06 7.64
CA GLY A 36 4.78 -2.33 6.54
C GLY A 36 5.23 -2.79 5.17
N PHE A 37 5.09 -1.92 4.18
CA PHE A 37 5.57 -2.14 2.83
C PHE A 37 5.88 -0.80 2.15
N ASP A 38 6.83 -0.82 1.21
CA ASP A 38 7.18 0.33 0.39
C ASP A 38 6.69 0.11 -1.03
N CYS A 39 5.97 1.09 -1.58
CA CYS A 39 5.61 1.10 -3.00
C CYS A 39 6.59 2.00 -3.75
N HIS A 40 7.28 1.43 -4.72
CA HIS A 40 8.25 2.14 -5.54
C HIS A 40 7.55 2.67 -6.79
N VAL A 41 7.58 3.98 -6.96
CA VAL A 41 6.95 4.68 -8.08
C VAL A 41 8.04 5.42 -8.86
N THR A 42 8.25 5.05 -10.10
CA THR A 42 9.19 5.76 -10.98
C THR A 42 8.46 6.92 -11.65
N VAL A 43 9.08 8.10 -11.61
CA VAL A 43 8.57 9.33 -12.20
C VAL A 43 9.60 9.83 -13.19
N ASP A 44 9.14 10.16 -14.38
CA ASP A 44 9.89 10.81 -15.44
C ASP A 44 9.22 12.14 -15.76
N ASP A 45 9.94 13.24 -15.47
CA ASP A 45 9.46 14.62 -15.64
C ASP A 45 9.84 15.24 -17.00
N GLY A 46 10.44 14.44 -17.88
CA GLY A 46 10.91 14.84 -19.21
C GLY A 46 12.38 15.26 -19.25
N ASP A 47 12.95 15.72 -18.13
CA ASP A 47 14.36 16.12 -18.01
C ASP A 47 15.19 15.10 -17.22
N ASP A 48 14.59 14.50 -16.19
CA ASP A 48 15.20 13.51 -15.29
C ASP A 48 14.22 12.39 -14.94
N THR A 49 14.74 11.28 -14.44
CA THR A 49 13.95 10.17 -13.93
C THR A 49 14.36 9.85 -12.51
N PHE A 50 13.39 9.76 -11.60
CA PHE A 50 13.64 9.41 -10.20
C PHE A 50 12.62 8.39 -9.68
N THR A 51 13.00 7.70 -8.60
CA THR A 51 12.11 6.75 -7.92
C THR A 51 11.65 7.33 -6.59
N ALA A 52 10.34 7.54 -6.48
CA ALA A 52 9.65 7.87 -5.24
C ALA A 52 9.34 6.61 -4.43
N ILE A 53 9.71 6.60 -3.16
CA ILE A 53 9.41 5.52 -2.21
C ILE A 53 8.23 5.95 -1.35
N LEU A 54 7.09 5.26 -1.50
CA LEU A 54 5.85 5.55 -0.79
C LEU A 54 5.65 4.54 0.35
N SER A 55 6.06 4.92 1.56
CA SER A 55 6.03 4.01 2.72
C SER A 55 4.64 3.89 3.34
N ASN A 56 4.22 2.65 3.56
CA ASN A 56 3.02 2.27 4.28
C ASN A 56 3.44 1.49 5.53
N GLU A 57 3.20 2.03 6.72
CA GLU A 57 3.64 1.46 7.99
C GLU A 57 2.45 1.00 8.83
N PHE A 58 2.55 -0.17 9.46
CA PHE A 58 1.61 -0.65 10.45
C PHE A 58 2.06 -0.17 11.84
N PRO A 59 1.37 0.79 12.46
CA PRO A 59 1.77 1.32 13.76
C PRO A 59 1.52 0.27 14.86
N ARG A 60 2.34 0.30 15.91
CA ARG A 60 2.31 -0.72 16.99
C ARG A 60 1.01 -0.76 17.79
N ASN A 61 0.22 0.32 17.76
CA ASN A 61 -1.09 0.41 18.38
C ASN A 61 -2.21 -0.21 17.53
N ALA A 62 -1.89 -0.83 16.38
CA ALA A 62 -2.83 -1.49 15.46
C ALA A 62 -3.93 -0.57 14.88
N GLU A 63 -3.77 0.75 14.99
CA GLU A 63 -4.70 1.72 14.41
C GLU A 63 -4.35 2.00 12.93
N GLY A 64 -4.85 1.15 12.05
CA GLY A 64 -4.82 1.38 10.60
C GLY A 64 -3.43 1.30 9.97
N VAL A 65 -3.26 1.98 8.82
CA VAL A 65 -2.01 2.03 8.05
C VAL A 65 -1.56 3.47 7.93
N MET A 66 -0.37 3.78 8.42
CA MET A 66 0.26 5.09 8.29
C MET A 66 0.91 5.21 6.91
N ARG A 67 0.41 6.14 6.11
CA ARG A 67 0.82 6.35 4.72
C ARG A 67 1.67 7.61 4.63
N LYS A 68 2.91 7.48 4.17
CA LYS A 68 3.84 8.61 4.03
C LYS A 68 3.96 9.01 2.56
N PRO A 69 3.70 10.29 2.23
CA PRO A 69 3.95 10.79 0.88
C PRO A 69 5.45 10.95 0.63
N HIS A 70 5.82 10.86 -0.64
CA HIS A 70 7.13 11.28 -1.12
C HIS A 70 7.04 12.71 -1.67
N VAL A 71 8.05 13.53 -1.38
CA VAL A 71 8.11 14.93 -1.81
C VAL A 71 9.41 15.18 -2.54
N LYS A 72 9.30 15.61 -3.79
CA LYS A 72 10.42 16.07 -4.61
C LYS A 72 10.30 17.59 -4.78
N ASN A 73 11.29 18.33 -4.32
CA ASN A 73 11.30 19.79 -4.42
C ASN A 73 11.98 20.21 -5.73
N TYR A 74 11.30 21.04 -6.52
CA TYR A 74 11.87 21.75 -7.67
C TYR A 74 11.97 23.25 -7.35
N LEU A 75 12.63 24.00 -8.23
CA LEU A 75 12.80 25.44 -8.04
C LEU A 75 11.45 26.20 -8.07
N ALA A 76 10.53 25.78 -8.94
CA ALA A 76 9.26 26.46 -9.16
C ALA A 76 8.08 25.83 -8.39
N TYR A 77 8.15 24.54 -8.08
CA TYR A 77 7.08 23.78 -7.43
C TYR A 77 7.63 22.57 -6.67
N ASP A 78 6.82 22.02 -5.78
CA ASP A 78 7.08 20.72 -5.17
C ASP A 78 6.11 19.69 -5.73
N LEU A 79 6.62 18.50 -6.02
CA LEU A 79 5.85 17.35 -6.46
C LEU A 79 5.63 16.41 -5.27
N TYR A 80 4.37 16.21 -4.92
CA TYR A 80 3.92 15.28 -3.89
C TYR A 80 3.32 14.05 -4.55
N LEU A 81 3.77 12.87 -4.12
CA LEU A 81 3.14 11.58 -4.44
C LEU A 81 2.69 10.94 -3.14
N SER A 82 1.38 10.76 -2.96
CA SER A 82 0.80 10.19 -1.74
C SER A 82 0.10 8.86 -2.04
N PRO A 83 0.46 7.75 -1.39
CA PRO A 83 -0.25 6.49 -1.58
C PRO A 83 -1.62 6.60 -0.90
N LEU A 84 -2.69 6.24 -1.61
CA LEU A 84 -4.05 6.17 -1.07
C LEU A 84 -4.44 4.73 -0.76
N SER A 85 -4.28 3.84 -1.74
CA SER A 85 -4.59 2.42 -1.59
C SER A 85 -3.73 1.56 -2.51
N LEU A 86 -3.43 0.34 -2.07
CA LEU A 86 -2.78 -0.69 -2.86
C LEU A 86 -3.78 -1.81 -3.07
N GLN A 87 -4.07 -2.12 -4.33
CA GLN A 87 -4.77 -3.33 -4.72
C GLN A 87 -3.69 -4.35 -5.07
N ARG A 88 -3.49 -5.34 -4.21
CA ARG A 88 -2.57 -6.43 -4.51
C ARG A 88 -3.17 -7.34 -5.59
N PRO A 89 -2.33 -8.09 -6.31
CA PRO A 89 -2.80 -9.17 -7.16
C PRO A 89 -3.65 -10.09 -6.31
N GLU A 90 -4.97 -10.05 -6.47
CA GLU A 90 -5.76 -11.20 -6.09
C GLU A 90 -5.56 -12.19 -7.21
N THR A 91 -4.93 -13.32 -6.90
CA THR A 91 -4.97 -14.48 -7.79
C THR A 91 -6.42 -14.95 -7.77
N ASN A 92 -7.28 -14.31 -8.57
CA ASN A 92 -8.61 -14.79 -8.83
C ASN A 92 -8.45 -15.98 -9.77
N ASN A 93 -7.94 -17.08 -9.21
CA ASN A 93 -7.81 -18.33 -9.92
C ASN A 93 -9.24 -18.86 -10.05
N PRO A 94 -9.84 -18.86 -11.26
CA PRO A 94 -11.19 -19.34 -11.45
C PRO A 94 -11.36 -20.79 -11.00
N GLY A 95 -10.28 -21.58 -10.97
CA GLY A 95 -10.26 -22.94 -10.46
C GLY A 95 -10.36 -23.08 -8.94
N VAL A 96 -10.21 -22.01 -8.15
CA VAL A 96 -10.33 -22.07 -6.69
C VAL A 96 -11.76 -21.78 -6.25
N LEU A 97 -12.43 -22.79 -5.72
CA LEU A 97 -13.82 -22.73 -5.28
C LEU A 97 -13.90 -22.86 -3.76
N SER A 98 -14.28 -21.78 -3.08
CA SER A 98 -14.67 -21.83 -1.68
C SER A 98 -16.17 -22.16 -1.58
N LEU A 99 -16.53 -23.27 -0.96
CA LEU A 99 -17.91 -23.77 -0.85
C LEU A 99 -18.26 -24.02 0.61
N ASN A 100 -19.45 -23.58 1.02
CA ASN A 100 -20.07 -24.03 2.27
C ASN A 100 -20.84 -25.33 2.05
N LYS A 101 -21.21 -26.01 3.15
CA LYS A 101 -21.99 -27.25 3.08
C LYS A 101 -23.33 -27.02 2.36
N GLY A 102 -23.60 -27.82 1.34
CA GLY A 102 -24.78 -27.70 0.47
C GLY A 102 -24.69 -26.60 -0.60
N GLU A 103 -23.58 -25.86 -0.67
CA GLU A 103 -23.38 -24.81 -1.67
C GLU A 103 -22.92 -25.41 -3.01
N SER A 104 -23.38 -24.78 -4.10
CA SER A 104 -22.95 -25.08 -5.46
C SER A 104 -22.27 -23.87 -6.09
N LYS A 105 -21.12 -24.06 -6.73
CA LYS A 105 -20.49 -23.05 -7.59
C LYS A 105 -20.16 -23.61 -8.96
N SER A 106 -20.28 -22.77 -9.97
CA SER A 106 -20.00 -23.14 -11.36
C SER A 106 -18.70 -22.52 -11.85
N VAL A 107 -17.88 -23.31 -12.53
CA VAL A 107 -16.67 -22.87 -13.22
C VAL A 107 -16.48 -23.65 -14.52
N GLY A 108 -16.16 -22.94 -15.60
CA GLY A 108 -15.82 -23.56 -16.90
C GLY A 108 -16.86 -24.55 -17.43
N GLY A 109 -18.14 -24.31 -17.16
CA GLY A 109 -19.26 -25.15 -17.62
C GLY A 109 -19.58 -26.36 -16.73
N TYR A 110 -18.91 -26.51 -15.59
CA TYR A 110 -19.21 -27.51 -14.56
C TYR A 110 -19.72 -26.82 -13.30
N THR A 111 -20.64 -27.47 -12.59
CA THR A 111 -21.16 -27.07 -11.28
C THR A 111 -20.70 -28.06 -10.24
N PHE A 112 -19.96 -27.58 -9.24
CA PHE A 112 -19.49 -28.37 -8.11
C PHE A 112 -20.39 -28.09 -6.91
N THR A 113 -20.97 -29.14 -6.34
CA THR A 113 -21.81 -29.07 -5.15
C THR A 113 -21.12 -29.81 -4.01
N PHE A 114 -20.82 -29.11 -2.92
CA PHE A 114 -20.21 -29.71 -1.75
C PHE A 114 -21.30 -30.20 -0.78
N HIS A 115 -21.27 -31.49 -0.43
CA HIS A 115 -22.30 -32.09 0.41
C HIS A 115 -21.87 -32.23 1.87
N ASP A 116 -20.70 -32.83 2.11
CA ASP A 116 -20.20 -33.08 3.47
C ASP A 116 -18.73 -33.51 3.48
N PHE A 117 -18.15 -33.62 4.68
CA PHE A 117 -16.89 -34.33 4.90
C PHE A 117 -17.11 -35.72 5.50
N GLU A 118 -16.39 -36.71 4.99
CA GLU A 118 -16.15 -38.00 5.65
C GLU A 118 -14.75 -37.98 6.26
N MET A 119 -14.66 -37.99 7.59
CA MET A 119 -13.39 -38.10 8.31
C MET A 119 -13.12 -39.55 8.67
N HIS A 120 -11.98 -40.07 8.22
CA HIS A 120 -11.49 -41.38 8.60
C HIS A 120 -10.26 -41.24 9.49
N ASN A 121 -10.33 -41.83 10.67
CA ASN A 121 -9.17 -42.02 11.52
C ASN A 121 -8.67 -43.46 11.31
N HIS A 122 -7.50 -43.61 10.67
CA HIS A 122 -6.86 -44.91 10.56
C HIS A 122 -6.15 -45.20 11.90
N GLY A 123 -6.83 -45.95 12.77
CA GLY A 123 -6.39 -46.21 14.13
C GLY A 123 -5.17 -47.13 14.22
N GLU A 124 -4.15 -46.67 14.94
CA GLU A 124 -3.47 -47.29 16.10
C GLU A 124 -2.43 -46.31 16.67
N THR A 125 -1.98 -45.37 15.83
CA THR A 125 -1.17 -44.19 16.20
C THR A 125 -1.97 -42.93 15.85
N THR A 126 -2.10 -41.99 16.79
CA THR A 126 -2.90 -40.74 16.70
C THR A 126 -2.45 -39.75 15.61
N ASP A 127 -1.56 -40.14 14.71
CA ASP A 127 -0.79 -39.21 13.86
C ASP A 127 -1.26 -39.14 12.41
N SER A 128 -2.34 -39.83 11.99
CA SER A 128 -2.87 -39.70 10.63
C SER A 128 -4.39 -39.49 10.58
N LEU A 129 -4.81 -38.34 10.04
CA LEU A 129 -6.20 -37.99 9.77
C LEU A 129 -6.42 -37.89 8.26
N GLN A 130 -7.49 -38.52 7.75
CA GLN A 130 -7.91 -38.33 6.36
C GLN A 130 -9.28 -37.65 6.32
N ALA A 131 -9.35 -36.49 5.67
CA ALA A 131 -10.60 -35.80 5.38
C ALA A 131 -10.97 -36.01 3.91
N ILE A 132 -12.13 -36.58 3.64
CA ILE A 132 -12.66 -36.79 2.30
C ILE A 132 -13.83 -35.83 2.09
N ALA A 133 -13.79 -34.99 1.06
CA ALA A 133 -14.94 -34.14 0.71
C ALA A 133 -15.87 -34.90 -0.25
N LEU A 134 -17.16 -34.91 0.04
CA LEU A 134 -18.20 -35.45 -0.84
C LEU A 134 -18.66 -34.32 -1.77
N VAL A 135 -18.30 -34.40 -3.04
CA VAL A 135 -18.57 -33.33 -4.02
C VAL A 135 -19.24 -33.92 -5.25
N THR A 136 -20.41 -33.44 -5.65
CA THR A 136 -20.98 -33.81 -6.97
C THR A 136 -20.55 -32.77 -7.99
N VAL A 137 -20.04 -33.23 -9.13
CA VAL A 137 -19.79 -32.40 -10.31
C VAL A 137 -20.87 -32.64 -11.36
N THR A 138 -21.46 -31.58 -11.90
CA THR A 138 -22.47 -31.64 -12.96
C THR A 138 -22.08 -30.76 -14.14
N GLY A 139 -22.02 -31.34 -15.34
CA GLY A 139 -21.84 -30.63 -16.61
C GLY A 139 -23.05 -30.78 -17.53
N LYS A 140 -22.96 -30.29 -18.78
CA LYS A 140 -24.10 -30.25 -19.73
C LYS A 140 -24.85 -31.57 -19.90
N ASN A 141 -24.14 -32.70 -19.92
CA ASN A 141 -24.69 -34.06 -20.00
C ASN A 141 -23.92 -35.03 -19.07
N TYR A 142 -23.35 -34.50 -17.98
CA TYR A 142 -22.43 -35.22 -17.12
C TYR A 142 -22.82 -35.02 -15.67
N SER A 143 -22.80 -36.08 -14.86
CA SER A 143 -22.91 -35.97 -13.41
C SER A 143 -22.12 -37.09 -12.76
N GLU A 144 -21.21 -36.75 -11.86
CA GLU A 144 -20.37 -37.72 -11.14
C GLU A 144 -20.15 -37.25 -9.70
N ASP A 145 -20.07 -38.21 -8.78
CA ASP A 145 -19.69 -37.96 -7.39
C ASP A 145 -18.18 -38.14 -7.22
N LEU A 146 -17.53 -37.06 -6.79
CA LEU A 146 -16.10 -36.96 -6.54
C LEU A 146 -15.82 -37.06 -5.05
N ARG A 147 -14.70 -37.71 -4.74
CA ARG A 147 -14.21 -37.92 -3.36
C ARG A 147 -12.76 -37.46 -3.22
N PRO A 148 -12.44 -36.18 -3.48
CA PRO A 148 -11.10 -35.67 -3.20
C PRO A 148 -10.80 -35.80 -1.71
N SER A 149 -9.55 -36.11 -1.37
CA SER A 149 -9.17 -36.32 0.02
C SER A 149 -7.90 -35.58 0.40
N LEU A 150 -7.80 -35.24 1.67
CA LEU A 150 -6.69 -34.56 2.29
C LEU A 150 -6.13 -35.49 3.37
N LEU A 151 -4.89 -35.94 3.17
CA LEU A 151 -4.17 -36.75 4.16
C LEU A 151 -3.32 -35.83 5.01
N VAL A 152 -3.54 -35.87 6.32
CA VAL A 152 -2.76 -35.14 7.32
C VAL A 152 -1.97 -36.16 8.12
N HIS A 153 -0.65 -36.08 8.09
CA HIS A 153 0.25 -36.93 8.87
C HIS A 153 1.29 -36.08 9.61
N GLY A 154 1.15 -35.93 10.93
CA GLY A 154 1.91 -34.95 11.70
C GLY A 154 1.75 -33.53 11.13
N ASP A 155 2.86 -32.86 10.82
CA ASP A 155 2.88 -31.53 10.18
C ASP A 155 2.71 -31.58 8.64
N MET A 156 2.65 -32.77 8.05
CA MET A 156 2.57 -32.94 6.60
C MET A 156 1.10 -33.02 6.15
N VAL A 157 0.68 -32.05 5.32
CA VAL A 157 -0.63 -32.04 4.69
C VAL A 157 -0.47 -32.34 3.20
N ARG A 158 -1.06 -33.45 2.73
CA ARG A 158 -0.97 -33.87 1.34
C ARG A 158 -2.37 -34.00 0.71
N PRO A 159 -2.70 -33.17 -0.29
CA PRO A 159 -3.92 -33.36 -1.07
C PRO A 159 -3.79 -34.55 -2.03
N ILE A 160 -4.87 -35.30 -2.17
CA ILE A 160 -5.04 -36.38 -3.13
C ILE A 160 -6.12 -35.93 -4.12
N SER A 161 -5.70 -35.75 -5.37
CA SER A 161 -6.59 -35.30 -6.44
C SER A 161 -7.48 -36.42 -6.96
N THR A 162 -8.66 -36.04 -7.42
CA THR A 162 -9.62 -36.89 -8.12
C THR A 162 -9.81 -36.34 -9.52
N THR A 163 -9.69 -37.18 -10.54
CA THR A 163 -10.01 -36.82 -11.92
C THR A 163 -11.50 -36.97 -12.17
N PHE A 164 -12.05 -36.17 -13.08
CA PHE A 164 -13.43 -36.28 -13.54
C PHE A 164 -13.52 -36.05 -15.05
N ASP A 165 -14.69 -36.36 -15.62
CA ASP A 165 -14.99 -36.27 -17.06
C ASP A 165 -13.91 -36.95 -17.92
N SER A 166 -13.63 -38.22 -17.59
CA SER A 166 -12.61 -39.05 -18.27
C SER A 166 -11.20 -38.45 -18.26
N GLY A 167 -10.84 -37.71 -17.20
CA GLY A 167 -9.51 -37.11 -17.03
C GLY A 167 -9.36 -35.71 -17.62
N ARG A 168 -10.45 -35.08 -18.05
CA ARG A 168 -10.45 -33.70 -18.55
C ARG A 168 -10.19 -32.67 -17.46
N GLY A 169 -10.56 -32.97 -16.22
CA GLY A 169 -10.29 -32.12 -15.06
C GLY A 169 -9.81 -32.90 -13.85
N THR A 170 -9.08 -32.22 -12.98
CA THR A 170 -8.67 -32.68 -11.66
C THR A 170 -9.24 -31.75 -10.59
N VAL A 171 -9.67 -32.32 -9.48
CA VAL A 171 -10.08 -31.56 -8.29
C VAL A 171 -9.34 -32.09 -7.06
N TYR A 172 -8.91 -31.19 -6.18
CA TYR A 172 -8.36 -31.55 -4.88
C TYR A 172 -8.72 -30.51 -3.82
N ILE A 173 -8.62 -30.90 -2.56
CA ILE A 173 -8.85 -30.00 -1.42
C ILE A 173 -7.57 -29.19 -1.21
N SER A 174 -7.66 -27.87 -1.37
CA SER A 174 -6.54 -26.95 -1.07
C SER A 174 -6.68 -26.30 0.31
N GLY A 175 -7.87 -26.37 0.92
CA GLY A 175 -8.08 -25.95 2.30
C GLY A 175 -9.41 -26.44 2.87
N VAL A 176 -9.51 -26.46 4.19
CA VAL A 176 -10.73 -26.72 4.95
C VAL A 176 -10.96 -25.53 5.88
N ARG A 177 -12.20 -25.09 6.07
CA ARG A 177 -12.61 -24.01 6.97
C ARG A 177 -13.39 -24.61 8.15
N PRO A 178 -12.73 -24.91 9.28
CA PRO A 178 -13.38 -25.57 10.42
C PRO A 178 -14.47 -24.72 11.08
N GLU A 179 -14.34 -23.40 11.06
CA GLU A 179 -15.23 -22.44 11.71
C GLU A 179 -16.68 -22.48 11.19
N ASP A 180 -16.85 -22.77 9.91
CA ASP A 180 -18.16 -22.79 9.23
C ASP A 180 -18.40 -24.09 8.45
N GLY A 181 -17.49 -25.06 8.56
CA GLY A 181 -17.58 -26.35 7.90
C GLY A 181 -17.43 -26.28 6.38
N GLY A 182 -16.83 -25.22 5.85
CA GLY A 182 -16.59 -25.05 4.42
C GLY A 182 -15.35 -25.77 3.90
N VAL A 183 -15.27 -25.90 2.57
CA VAL A 183 -14.13 -26.47 1.84
C VAL A 183 -13.61 -25.47 0.81
N ILE A 184 -12.30 -25.50 0.57
CA ILE A 184 -11.67 -24.84 -0.57
C ILE A 184 -11.18 -25.94 -1.51
N LEU A 185 -11.81 -26.02 -2.67
CA LEU A 185 -11.44 -26.93 -3.74
C LEU A 185 -10.60 -26.18 -4.76
N THR A 186 -9.54 -26.81 -5.26
CA THR A 186 -8.85 -26.36 -6.46
C THR A 186 -9.18 -27.32 -7.59
N VAL A 187 -9.71 -26.76 -8.67
CA VAL A 187 -10.02 -27.41 -9.94
C VAL A 187 -8.95 -27.01 -10.94
N GLU A 188 -8.46 -27.97 -11.70
CA GLU A 188 -7.53 -27.76 -12.81
C GLU A 188 -8.07 -28.45 -14.06
N GLY A 189 -7.89 -27.82 -15.22
CA GLY A 189 -8.36 -28.35 -16.51
C GLY A 189 -8.32 -27.29 -17.62
N ASP A 190 -8.40 -27.75 -18.86
CA ASP A 190 -8.33 -26.91 -20.07
C ASP A 190 -9.58 -26.06 -20.33
N PHE A 191 -10.67 -26.37 -19.63
CA PHE A 191 -11.97 -25.68 -19.70
C PHE A 191 -12.05 -24.46 -18.77
N LEU A 192 -11.05 -24.27 -17.90
CA LEU A 192 -11.00 -23.10 -17.05
C LEU A 192 -10.64 -21.87 -17.88
N PRO A 193 -11.27 -20.71 -17.62
CA PRO A 193 -10.81 -19.48 -18.23
C PRO A 193 -9.35 -19.23 -17.80
N PRO A 194 -8.54 -18.57 -18.65
CA PRO A 194 -7.19 -18.20 -18.29
C PRO A 194 -7.19 -17.49 -16.94
N VAL A 195 -6.26 -17.84 -16.06
CA VAL A 195 -6.08 -17.14 -14.78
C VAL A 195 -5.83 -15.67 -15.12
N ASP A 196 -6.76 -14.81 -14.70
CA ASP A 196 -6.57 -13.37 -14.83
C ASP A 196 -5.54 -12.97 -13.78
N ILE A 197 -4.28 -12.86 -14.22
CA ILE A 197 -3.20 -12.34 -13.39
C ILE A 197 -3.44 -10.84 -13.29
N GLN A 198 -4.31 -10.43 -12.36
CA GLN A 198 -4.47 -9.03 -12.05
C GLN A 198 -3.15 -8.54 -11.47
N THR A 199 -2.42 -7.75 -12.25
CA THR A 199 -1.22 -7.07 -11.75
C THR A 199 -1.62 -6.12 -10.63
N ALA A 200 -0.74 -5.94 -9.64
CA ALA A 200 -1.00 -5.00 -8.55
C ALA A 200 -1.34 -3.62 -9.12
N SER A 201 -2.26 -2.90 -8.49
CA SER A 201 -2.56 -1.51 -8.86
C SER A 201 -2.41 -0.62 -7.64
N LEU A 202 -1.79 0.54 -7.82
CA LEU A 202 -1.56 1.50 -6.76
C LEU A 202 -2.34 2.78 -7.06
N VAL A 203 -3.25 3.16 -6.15
CA VAL A 203 -3.92 4.45 -6.23
C VAL A 203 -3.05 5.49 -5.54
N VAL A 204 -2.60 6.46 -6.32
CA VAL A 204 -1.71 7.55 -5.87
C VAL A 204 -2.40 8.88 -6.10
N GLU A 205 -2.24 9.78 -5.15
CA GLU A 205 -2.56 11.18 -5.31
C GLU A 205 -1.28 11.95 -5.67
N VAL A 206 -1.29 12.56 -6.86
CA VAL A 206 -0.19 13.40 -7.35
C VAL A 206 -0.59 14.86 -7.23
N SER A 207 0.24 15.67 -6.56
CA SER A 207 -0.03 17.08 -6.33
C SER A 207 1.20 17.94 -6.61
N ARG A 208 1.04 19.00 -7.40
CA ARG A 208 2.06 20.04 -7.62
C ARG A 208 1.69 21.28 -6.82
N LYS A 209 2.56 21.67 -5.89
CA LYS A 209 2.41 22.87 -5.06
C LYS A 209 3.44 23.92 -5.46
N PRO A 210 3.04 25.01 -6.12
CA PRO A 210 3.99 26.01 -6.56
C PRO A 210 4.44 26.91 -5.39
N LEU A 211 5.61 27.53 -5.56
CA LEU A 211 6.06 28.68 -4.77
C LEU A 211 6.26 28.47 -3.26
N ILE A 212 6.43 27.24 -2.75
CA ILE A 212 6.81 27.05 -1.32
C ILE A 212 8.12 27.78 -1.01
N LEU A 213 9.06 27.78 -1.96
CA LEU A 213 10.35 28.41 -1.79
C LEU A 213 10.21 29.92 -1.60
N LEU A 214 9.25 30.54 -2.30
CA LEU A 214 8.97 31.98 -2.17
C LEU A 214 8.42 32.31 -0.78
N PHE A 215 7.60 31.43 -0.21
CA PHE A 215 7.13 31.55 1.17
C PHE A 215 8.31 31.52 2.16
N TRP A 216 9.23 30.57 2.00
CA TRP A 216 10.44 30.50 2.84
C TRP A 216 11.38 31.69 2.64
N LEU A 217 11.54 32.16 1.40
CA LEU A 217 12.33 33.35 1.09
C LEU A 217 11.76 34.60 1.77
N GLY A 218 10.44 34.81 1.69
CA GLY A 218 9.76 35.92 2.36
C GLY A 218 9.92 35.86 3.88
N THR A 219 9.80 34.67 4.45
CA THR A 219 10.02 34.42 5.88
C THR A 219 11.45 34.77 6.30
N ALA A 220 12.45 34.29 5.55
CA ALA A 220 13.86 34.59 5.81
C ALA A 220 14.15 36.10 5.71
N LEU A 221 13.58 36.78 4.71
CA LEU A 221 13.76 38.22 4.53
C LEU A 221 13.15 39.03 5.69
N ALA A 222 12.00 38.61 6.21
CA ALA A 222 11.38 39.23 7.38
C ALA A 222 12.26 39.08 8.64
N PHE A 223 12.82 37.89 8.88
CA PHE A 223 13.75 37.65 9.99
C PHE A 223 15.03 38.48 9.84
N LEU A 224 15.62 38.52 8.65
CA LEU A 224 16.81 39.34 8.38
C LEU A 224 16.52 40.82 8.59
N GLY A 225 15.40 41.34 8.08
CA GLY A 225 14.98 42.72 8.28
C GLY A 225 14.78 43.07 9.76
N GLY A 226 14.14 42.18 10.52
CA GLY A 226 13.98 42.31 11.97
C GLY A 226 15.33 42.32 12.70
N PHE A 227 16.23 41.41 12.34
CA PHE A 227 17.57 41.33 12.90
C PHE A 227 18.39 42.60 12.60
N PHE A 228 18.45 43.02 11.34
CA PHE A 228 19.10 44.28 10.96
C PHE A 228 18.51 45.48 11.72
N SER A 229 17.19 45.52 11.91
CA SER A 229 16.52 46.57 12.67
C SER A 229 16.92 46.62 14.14
N MET A 230 17.07 45.46 14.79
CA MET A 230 17.57 45.41 16.16
C MET A 230 19.04 45.83 16.25
N PHE A 231 19.88 45.46 15.28
CA PHE A 231 21.31 45.81 15.27
C PHE A 231 21.54 47.31 15.10
N GLN A 232 20.84 47.96 14.15
CA GLN A 232 20.93 49.40 13.95
C GLN A 232 20.42 50.18 15.18
N PHE A 233 19.35 49.70 15.82
CA PHE A 233 18.79 50.35 17.01
C PHE A 233 19.73 50.24 18.23
N ARG A 234 20.41 49.10 18.42
CA ARG A 234 21.40 48.92 19.50
C ARG A 234 22.65 49.78 19.29
N ARG A 235 23.11 49.99 18.06
CA ARG A 235 24.21 50.91 17.75
C ARG A 235 23.84 52.36 18.07
N ARG A 236 22.63 52.80 17.73
CA ARG A 236 22.13 54.16 18.04
C ARG A 236 22.05 54.42 19.55
N ARG A 237 21.61 53.43 20.35
CA ARG A 237 21.56 53.55 21.82
C ARG A 237 22.94 53.59 22.50
N ARG A 238 23.98 52.98 21.91
CA ARG A 238 25.36 53.08 22.44
C ARG A 238 26.00 54.44 22.18
N GLY A 239 25.62 55.14 21.10
CA GLY A 239 26.09 56.51 20.82
C GLY A 239 25.47 57.56 21.76
N ALA A 240 24.19 57.40 22.11
CA ALA A 240 23.47 58.36 22.95
C ALA A 240 23.84 58.32 24.45
N GLY A 241 24.59 57.30 24.91
CA GLY A 241 25.01 57.19 26.31
C GLY A 241 26.32 57.92 26.65
N LEU A 242 27.06 58.41 25.64
CA LEU A 242 28.34 59.10 25.83
C LEU A 242 28.21 60.63 25.93
N GLU A 243 27.14 61.24 25.42
CA GLU A 243 26.92 62.69 25.54
C GLU A 243 26.40 63.13 26.92
N THR A 244 25.72 62.25 27.68
CA THR A 244 25.11 62.64 28.96
C THR A 244 26.09 62.73 30.13
N VAL A 245 27.30 62.14 30.01
CA VAL A 245 28.31 62.15 31.09
C VAL A 245 29.21 63.39 31.04
N ALA A 246 29.24 64.12 29.92
CA ALA A 246 30.18 65.24 29.73
C ALA A 246 29.70 66.62 30.24
N VAL A 247 28.49 66.73 30.84
CA VAL A 247 27.86 68.04 31.17
C VAL A 247 27.80 68.34 32.67
N THR A 248 28.55 67.63 33.53
CA THR A 248 28.57 67.92 34.98
C THR A 248 29.99 68.19 35.51
N GLU A 249 30.60 69.29 35.09
CA GLU A 249 31.64 69.96 35.89
C GLU A 249 31.50 71.49 35.71
N GLU A 250 30.85 72.16 36.66
CA GLU A 250 30.97 73.61 36.83
C GLU A 250 31.90 73.89 38.03
N PRO A 251 32.96 74.71 37.88
CA PRO A 251 33.80 75.11 39.00
C PRO A 251 33.18 76.30 39.73
N ARG A 252 32.78 76.10 40.99
CA ARG A 252 32.34 77.18 41.87
C ARG A 252 33.56 77.96 42.36
N VAL A 253 33.90 79.04 41.66
CA VAL A 253 34.82 80.09 42.12
C VAL A 253 34.06 81.01 43.07
N HIS A 254 34.54 81.19 44.30
CA HIS A 254 34.22 82.37 45.10
C HIS A 254 35.49 82.96 45.71
N VAL A 255 35.56 84.29 45.56
CA VAL A 255 36.68 85.19 45.74
C VAL A 255 36.51 85.96 47.06
N THR A 256 37.65 86.12 47.75
CA THR A 256 38.05 87.16 48.75
C THR A 256 37.27 87.37 50.04
N SER A 257 38.01 87.37 51.15
CA SER A 257 38.63 88.60 51.70
C SER A 257 39.84 88.26 52.55
#